data_AF-A0A7Y7ACD8-F1
#
_entry.id   AF-A0A7Y7ACD8-F1
#
_cell.length_a   1.000
_cell.length_b   1.000
_cell.length_c   1.000
_cell.angle_alpha   90.00
_cell.angle_beta   90.00
_cell.angle_gamma   90.00
#
_symmetry.space_group_name_H-M   'P 1'
#
loop_
_entity.id
_entity.type
_entity.pdbx_description
1 polymer ?
#
loop_
_entity_poly.entity_id
_entity_poly.type
_entity_poly.pdbx_seq_one_letter_code
_entity_poly.pdbx_strand_id
1 'polypeptide(L)'
;MQSLLRRISLDAVYTKMLTLSLSVLPVAFCISQTTETFTSSGTWTVPCGVTSVTVSVYGAGGGGGGSNSGGQAGGGGGAGGYASSVFVVTPGTTFSYIVGSGGTSGSSSGGDGGPGGASSWDGGTVFANGGSGGIGDNNGGAGGTGGTGIGTTTITGGNGNPGGNAIGGSGGSASGPDGGSGGVGGAAGVNGGSGSDFGGGGGG
;
A
#
# COMPACT_ATOMS: atom_id res chain seq x y z
N MET A 1 42.99 47.77 -30.44
CA MET A 1 44.20 46.99 -30.08
C MET A 1 43.92 45.54 -30.46
N GLN A 2 44.57 45.10 -31.54
CA GLN A 2 44.80 43.72 -32.05
C GLN A 2 43.62 42.71 -32.02
N SER A 3 42.90 42.52 -33.13
CA SER A 3 43.17 41.58 -34.26
C SER A 3 43.05 40.11 -33.87
N LEU A 4 42.14 39.34 -34.49
CA LEU A 4 42.53 38.49 -35.62
C LEU A 4 41.35 38.16 -36.57
N LEU A 5 41.58 38.38 -37.86
CA LEU A 5 40.81 37.91 -39.02
C LEU A 5 41.56 36.71 -39.63
N ARG A 6 40.88 35.63 -40.07
CA ARG A 6 41.05 35.09 -41.44
C ARG A 6 40.09 33.94 -41.79
N ARG A 7 39.67 33.97 -43.05
CA ARG A 7 38.68 33.14 -43.75
C ARG A 7 39.26 31.81 -44.30
N ILE A 8 38.38 30.80 -44.36
CA ILE A 8 38.04 29.85 -45.46
C ILE A 8 39.17 29.10 -46.20
N SER A 9 39.08 27.76 -46.17
CA SER A 9 39.15 26.88 -47.35
C SER A 9 38.48 25.55 -47.01
N LEU A 10 37.33 25.27 -47.66
CA LEU A 10 36.85 23.90 -47.86
C LEU A 10 37.65 23.35 -49.04
N ASP A 11 38.26 22.16 -48.91
CA ASP A 11 38.41 21.18 -49.99
C ASP A 11 38.88 19.81 -49.44
N ALA A 12 37.96 18.84 -49.55
CA ALA A 12 38.13 17.39 -49.73
C ALA A 12 39.22 16.58 -48.97
N VAL A 13 38.81 15.90 -47.89
CA VAL A 13 39.21 14.49 -47.65
C VAL A 13 37.97 13.70 -47.24
N TYR A 14 37.32 13.08 -48.22
CA TYR A 14 36.23 12.12 -48.02
C TYR A 14 36.84 10.72 -47.98
N THR A 15 36.87 10.05 -46.82
CA THR A 15 37.03 8.59 -46.78
C THR A 15 36.36 7.98 -45.54
N LYS A 16 35.31 7.20 -45.83
CA LYS A 16 34.65 6.13 -45.06
C LYS A 16 33.56 6.48 -44.05
N MET A 17 32.37 6.57 -44.63
CA MET A 17 31.04 6.26 -44.10
C MET A 17 30.95 5.31 -42.89
N LEU A 18 30.26 5.78 -41.85
CA LEU A 18 29.00 5.17 -41.43
C LEU A 18 28.09 6.28 -40.89
N THR A 19 27.29 6.88 -41.77
CA THR A 19 26.13 7.65 -41.35
C THR A 19 25.11 6.67 -40.76
N LEU A 20 25.09 6.53 -39.44
CA LEU A 20 23.91 6.03 -38.76
C LEU A 20 22.89 7.17 -38.80
N SER A 21 22.00 7.15 -39.78
CA SER A 21 20.79 7.97 -39.71
C SER A 21 20.04 7.52 -38.47
N LEU A 22 20.25 8.21 -37.35
CA LEU A 22 19.34 8.09 -36.21
C LEU A 22 18.04 8.69 -36.70
N SER A 23 17.20 7.83 -37.28
CA SER A 23 15.79 8.11 -37.42
C SER A 23 15.33 8.56 -36.03
N VAL A 24 15.01 9.83 -35.89
CA VAL A 24 14.11 10.26 -34.84
C VAL A 24 12.79 9.60 -35.23
N LEU A 25 12.63 8.33 -34.87
CA LEU A 25 11.32 7.72 -34.76
C LEU A 25 10.55 8.71 -33.88
N PRO A 26 9.40 9.24 -34.31
CA PRO A 26 8.51 9.86 -33.34
C PRO A 26 8.26 8.75 -32.32
N VAL A 27 8.88 8.87 -31.14
CA VAL A 27 8.49 8.06 -30.00
C VAL A 27 7.08 8.53 -29.73
N ALA A 28 6.11 7.85 -30.33
CA ALA A 28 4.72 8.02 -30.01
C ALA A 28 4.63 7.61 -28.54
N PHE A 29 4.79 8.58 -27.65
CA PHE A 29 4.44 8.42 -26.25
C PHE A 29 2.93 8.21 -26.25
N CYS A 30 2.53 6.94 -26.34
CA CYS A 30 1.20 6.53 -25.94
C CYS A 30 1.16 6.74 -24.43
N ILE A 31 0.57 7.86 -24.01
CA ILE A 31 0.29 8.13 -22.60
C ILE A 31 -0.87 7.21 -22.21
N SER A 32 -0.55 5.94 -21.93
CA SER A 32 -1.46 5.05 -21.24
C SER A 32 -1.41 5.39 -19.76
N GLN A 33 -2.56 5.42 -19.10
CA GLN A 33 -2.58 5.38 -17.65
C GLN A 33 -1.92 4.06 -17.20
N THR A 34 -0.90 4.17 -16.35
CA THR A 34 -0.23 3.02 -15.73
C THR A 34 -0.52 3.03 -14.24
N THR A 35 -0.73 1.84 -13.68
CA THR A 35 -0.83 1.65 -12.23
C THR A 35 0.44 0.99 -11.75
N GLU A 36 1.06 1.58 -10.73
CA GLU A 36 2.20 1.00 -10.02
C GLU A 36 1.76 0.65 -8.60
N THR A 37 2.00 -0.60 -8.20
CA THR A 37 1.65 -1.08 -6.86
C THR A 37 2.90 -1.24 -6.02
N PHE A 38 2.91 -0.62 -4.84
CA PHE A 38 4.01 -0.71 -3.88
C PHE A 38 3.55 -1.45 -2.63
N THR A 39 4.22 -2.55 -2.29
CA THR A 39 3.94 -3.36 -1.09
C THR A 39 5.02 -3.21 -0.02
N SER A 40 5.98 -2.30 -0.22
CA SER A 40 7.05 -1.99 0.72
C SER A 40 7.40 -0.51 0.60
N SER A 41 7.68 0.15 1.73
CA SER A 41 8.03 1.57 1.79
C SER A 41 9.22 1.91 0.91
N GLY A 42 9.25 3.13 0.39
CA GLY A 42 10.32 3.57 -0.49
C GLY A 42 10.12 4.97 -1.03
N THR A 43 10.68 5.19 -2.20
CA THR A 43 10.60 6.46 -2.93
C THR A 43 10.17 6.21 -4.35
N TRP A 44 9.39 7.14 -4.91
CA TRP A 44 8.97 7.13 -6.31
C TRP A 44 9.38 8.43 -6.97
N THR A 45 9.92 8.34 -8.18
CA THR A 45 10.33 9.52 -8.97
C THR A 45 9.38 9.71 -10.14
N VAL A 46 8.83 10.91 -10.27
CA VAL A 46 7.87 11.27 -11.31
C VAL A 46 8.49 11.06 -12.69
N PRO A 47 7.95 10.17 -13.53
CA PRO A 47 8.45 9.95 -14.89
C PRO A 47 8.35 11.21 -15.76
N CYS A 48 9.20 11.28 -16.78
CA CYS A 48 9.15 12.35 -17.78
C CYS A 48 7.76 12.44 -18.42
N GLY A 49 7.19 13.65 -18.48
CA GLY A 49 5.88 13.91 -19.09
C GLY A 49 4.67 13.68 -18.18
N VAL A 50 4.86 13.17 -16.95
CA VAL A 50 3.78 13.01 -15.97
C VAL A 50 3.63 14.28 -15.14
N THR A 51 2.45 14.90 -15.17
CA THR A 51 2.15 16.13 -14.44
C THR A 51 1.00 15.99 -13.44
N SER A 52 0.34 14.83 -13.41
CA SER A 52 -0.72 14.50 -12.48
C SER A 52 -0.70 13.02 -12.16
N VAL A 53 -0.95 12.66 -10.91
CA VAL A 53 -1.08 11.26 -10.46
C VAL A 53 -2.27 11.12 -9.51
N THR A 54 -2.93 9.97 -9.58
CA THR A 54 -3.87 9.54 -8.53
C THR A 54 -3.13 8.58 -7.61
N VAL A 55 -3.07 8.91 -6.33
CA VAL A 55 -2.48 8.05 -5.31
C VAL A 55 -3.60 7.40 -4.53
N SER A 56 -3.51 6.09 -4.36
CA SER A 56 -4.39 5.27 -3.53
C SER A 56 -3.53 4.63 -2.44
N VAL A 57 -3.89 4.82 -1.18
CA VAL A 57 -3.20 4.24 -0.03
C VAL A 57 -4.16 3.38 0.78
N TYR A 58 -3.65 2.23 1.22
CA TYR A 58 -4.35 1.26 2.05
C TYR A 58 -3.57 1.09 3.34
N GLY A 59 -4.21 1.30 4.49
CA GLY A 59 -3.64 0.95 5.78
C GLY A 59 -3.50 -0.57 5.89
N ALA A 60 -2.62 -1.06 6.75
CA ALA A 60 -2.49 -2.49 6.97
C ALA A 60 -3.59 -3.03 7.89
N GLY A 61 -3.97 -4.29 7.73
CA GLY A 61 -4.90 -4.95 8.65
C GLY A 61 -4.28 -5.21 10.02
N GLY A 62 -5.09 -5.15 11.07
CA GLY A 62 -4.73 -5.61 12.40
C GLY A 62 -4.67 -7.14 12.49
N GLY A 63 -3.91 -7.66 13.45
CA GLY A 63 -3.85 -9.10 13.73
C GLY A 63 -5.08 -9.58 14.51
N GLY A 64 -5.45 -10.86 14.35
CA GLY A 64 -6.46 -11.49 15.19
C GLY A 64 -5.96 -11.68 16.63
N GLY A 65 -6.88 -11.61 17.59
CA GLY A 65 -6.62 -11.97 18.99
C GLY A 65 -6.44 -13.47 19.13
N GLY A 66 -5.62 -13.89 20.09
CA GLY A 66 -5.38 -15.30 20.38
C GLY A 66 -6.26 -15.81 21.51
N SER A 67 -6.33 -17.14 21.63
CA SER A 67 -7.15 -17.83 22.63
C SER A 67 -6.37 -18.84 23.47
N ASN A 68 -6.80 -19.05 24.72
CA ASN A 68 -6.35 -20.09 25.64
C ASN A 68 -7.22 -21.36 25.51
N SER A 69 -6.86 -22.44 26.22
CA SER A 69 -7.53 -23.74 26.08
C SER A 69 -8.96 -23.83 26.66
N GLY A 70 -9.59 -22.70 27.02
CA GLY A 70 -10.87 -22.61 27.73
C GLY A 70 -12.13 -22.64 26.84
N GLY A 71 -11.97 -22.68 25.51
CA GLY A 71 -13.07 -22.92 24.56
C GLY A 71 -13.74 -21.67 23.96
N GLN A 72 -13.32 -20.45 24.34
CA GLN A 72 -13.69 -19.23 23.62
C GLN A 72 -12.51 -18.80 22.75
N ALA A 73 -12.80 -18.21 21.60
CA ALA A 73 -11.79 -17.78 20.65
C ALA A 73 -11.59 -16.25 20.67
N GLY A 74 -10.43 -15.81 20.18
CA GLY A 74 -10.12 -14.40 20.00
C GLY A 74 -10.91 -13.76 18.87
N GLY A 75 -11.04 -12.43 18.93
CA GLY A 75 -11.67 -11.65 17.87
C GLY A 75 -10.77 -11.51 16.64
N GLY A 76 -11.36 -11.33 15.46
CA GLY A 76 -10.60 -11.00 14.25
C GLY A 76 -10.05 -9.58 14.29
N GLY A 77 -8.93 -9.32 13.63
CA GLY A 77 -8.37 -7.98 13.45
C GLY A 77 -9.21 -7.13 12.50
N GLY A 78 -9.23 -5.82 12.74
CA GLY A 78 -9.86 -4.85 11.85
C GLY A 78 -9.06 -4.66 10.56
N ALA A 79 -9.73 -4.33 9.46
CA ALA A 79 -9.06 -4.00 8.22
C ALA A 79 -8.41 -2.61 8.26
N GLY A 80 -7.42 -2.36 7.44
CA GLY A 80 -6.90 -1.00 7.22
C GLY A 80 -7.91 -0.10 6.50
N GLY A 81 -7.73 1.21 6.67
CA GLY A 81 -8.50 2.21 5.94
C GLY A 81 -8.05 2.33 4.48
N TYR A 82 -8.84 3.05 3.69
CA TYR A 82 -8.50 3.46 2.34
C TYR A 82 -8.55 4.98 2.23
N ALA A 83 -7.58 5.56 1.54
CA ALA A 83 -7.64 6.95 1.11
C ALA A 83 -7.10 7.12 -0.31
N SER A 84 -7.63 8.09 -1.05
CA SER A 84 -7.13 8.46 -2.35
C SER A 84 -7.19 9.97 -2.58
N SER A 85 -6.26 10.49 -3.37
CA SER A 85 -6.19 11.88 -3.78
C SER A 85 -5.46 12.02 -5.12
N VAL A 86 -5.80 13.09 -5.87
CA VAL A 86 -5.12 13.47 -7.10
C VAL A 86 -4.11 14.56 -6.77
N PHE A 87 -2.87 14.38 -7.20
CA PHE A 87 -1.77 15.31 -6.99
C PHE A 87 -1.25 15.84 -8.32
N VAL A 88 -1.05 17.15 -8.37
CA VAL A 88 -0.24 17.78 -9.42
C VAL A 88 1.22 17.55 -9.08
N VAL A 89 1.98 17.00 -10.03
CA VAL A 89 3.39 16.63 -9.84
C VAL A 89 4.26 17.25 -10.92
N THR A 90 5.55 17.36 -10.64
CA THR A 90 6.54 17.85 -11.61
C THR A 90 7.48 16.70 -12.00
N PRO A 91 7.69 16.44 -13.30
CA PRO A 91 8.64 15.43 -13.77
C PRO A 91 10.01 15.53 -13.10
N GLY A 92 10.56 14.39 -12.69
CA GLY A 92 11.85 14.31 -11.99
C GLY A 92 11.79 14.58 -10.48
N THR A 93 10.64 14.98 -9.94
CA THR A 93 10.48 15.11 -8.47
C THR A 93 10.40 13.73 -7.84
N THR A 94 11.05 13.54 -6.69
CA THR A 94 10.99 12.30 -5.92
C THR A 94 10.11 12.50 -4.67
N PHE A 95 9.21 11.55 -4.44
CA PHE A 95 8.33 11.50 -3.27
C PHE A 95 8.60 10.24 -2.45
N SER A 96 8.64 10.37 -1.14
CA SER A 96 8.64 9.25 -0.19
C SER A 96 7.22 8.74 0.05
N TYR A 97 7.12 7.45 0.32
CA TYR A 97 5.89 6.80 0.75
C TYR A 97 6.18 5.70 1.76
N ILE A 98 5.21 5.48 2.63
CA ILE A 98 5.24 4.46 3.68
C ILE A 98 4.14 3.45 3.39
N VAL A 99 4.50 2.18 3.42
CA VAL A 99 3.56 1.06 3.44
C VAL A 99 3.54 0.49 4.85
N GLY A 100 2.37 0.50 5.47
CA GLY A 100 2.16 -0.06 6.80
C GLY A 100 2.39 -1.56 6.83
N SER A 101 2.97 -2.07 7.92
CA SER A 101 3.09 -3.50 8.18
C SER A 101 1.79 -4.06 8.75
N GLY A 102 1.44 -5.32 8.42
CA GLY A 102 0.35 -6.03 9.08
C GLY A 102 0.54 -6.13 10.60
N GLY A 103 -0.56 -6.16 11.34
CA GLY A 103 -0.55 -6.36 12.78
C GLY A 103 -0.08 -7.75 13.18
N THR A 104 0.57 -7.86 14.34
CA THR A 104 1.02 -9.17 14.86
C THR A 104 -0.16 -10.00 15.35
N SER A 105 -0.10 -11.31 15.20
CA SER A 105 -1.10 -12.20 15.80
C SER A 105 -1.05 -12.15 17.33
N GLY A 106 -2.21 -12.30 17.96
CA GLY A 106 -2.30 -12.50 19.40
C GLY A 106 -1.62 -13.79 19.85
N SER A 107 -1.16 -13.80 21.10
CA SER A 107 -0.54 -15.00 21.68
C SER A 107 -1.58 -16.10 21.91
N SER A 108 -1.18 -17.37 21.72
CA SER A 108 -1.97 -18.56 22.06
C SER A 108 -2.24 -18.75 23.57
N SER A 109 -1.83 -17.78 24.39
CA SER A 109 -2.16 -17.68 25.80
C SER A 109 -3.27 -16.64 26.09
N GLY A 110 -3.99 -16.18 25.05
CA GLY A 110 -5.08 -15.21 25.17
C GLY A 110 -4.66 -13.75 24.93
N GLY A 111 -3.62 -13.52 24.13
CA GLY A 111 -3.12 -12.15 23.87
C GLY A 111 -3.90 -11.42 22.78
N ASP A 112 -4.01 -10.09 22.91
CA ASP A 112 -4.58 -9.24 21.86
C ASP A 112 -3.72 -9.26 20.59
N GLY A 113 -4.38 -9.11 19.45
CA GLY A 113 -3.71 -8.84 18.19
C GLY A 113 -3.07 -7.44 18.17
N GLY A 114 -1.98 -7.30 17.44
CA GLY A 114 -1.35 -6.01 17.20
C GLY A 114 -2.13 -5.18 16.18
N PRO A 115 -2.10 -3.84 16.28
CA PRO A 115 -2.65 -2.97 15.24
C PRO A 115 -1.82 -3.05 13.95
N GLY A 116 -2.47 -2.83 12.82
CA GLY A 116 -1.80 -2.62 11.54
C GLY A 116 -1.14 -1.24 11.46
N GLY A 117 -0.04 -1.16 10.72
CA GLY A 117 0.63 0.10 10.42
C GLY A 117 -0.15 0.99 9.45
N ALA A 118 0.02 2.30 9.59
CA ALA A 118 -0.49 3.27 8.63
C ALA A 118 0.35 3.29 7.35
N SER A 119 -0.29 3.57 6.22
CA SER A 119 0.37 3.84 4.93
C SER A 119 0.16 5.30 4.55
N SER A 120 1.17 5.93 3.95
CA SER A 120 1.13 7.37 3.62
C SER A 120 1.96 7.72 2.40
N TRP A 121 1.67 8.89 1.83
CA TRP A 121 2.41 9.48 0.73
C TRP A 121 2.75 10.94 1.07
N ASP A 122 4.02 11.32 0.92
CA ASP A 122 4.50 12.66 1.34
C ASP A 122 4.29 13.77 0.29
N GLY A 123 3.85 13.44 -0.92
CA GLY A 123 3.58 14.43 -1.98
C GLY A 123 2.30 15.26 -1.79
N GLY A 124 1.70 15.21 -0.61
CA GLY A 124 0.50 15.90 -0.20
C GLY A 124 -0.34 14.97 0.66
N THR A 125 -0.80 15.45 1.82
CA THR A 125 -1.33 14.66 2.95
C THR A 125 -2.43 13.67 2.55
N VAL A 126 -2.05 12.48 2.09
CA VAL A 126 -2.92 11.31 1.96
C VAL A 126 -2.33 10.19 2.80
N PHE A 127 -3.15 9.66 3.70
CA PHE A 127 -2.76 8.53 4.53
C PHE A 127 -3.96 7.66 4.86
N ALA A 128 -3.69 6.38 5.12
CA ALA A 128 -4.67 5.44 5.63
C ALA A 128 -4.11 4.74 6.87
N ASN A 129 -4.82 4.88 8.00
CA ASN A 129 -4.50 4.18 9.23
C ASN A 129 -4.71 2.68 9.06
N GLY A 130 -3.90 1.89 9.76
CA GLY A 130 -4.15 0.46 9.88
C GLY A 130 -5.36 0.16 10.76
N GLY A 131 -5.85 -1.07 10.66
CA GLY A 131 -6.90 -1.59 11.53
C GLY A 131 -6.39 -1.92 12.92
N SER A 132 -7.25 -1.88 13.93
CA SER A 132 -6.92 -2.33 15.28
C SER A 132 -6.85 -3.85 15.34
N GLY A 133 -6.06 -4.39 16.27
CA GLY A 133 -6.04 -5.83 16.51
C GLY A 133 -7.33 -6.32 17.17
N GLY A 134 -7.64 -7.60 16.98
CA GLY A 134 -8.73 -8.27 17.69
C GLY A 134 -8.35 -8.51 19.15
N ILE A 135 -9.33 -8.46 20.04
CA ILE A 135 -9.13 -8.69 21.47
C ILE A 135 -8.95 -10.20 21.71
N GLY A 136 -7.97 -10.55 22.54
CA GLY A 136 -7.76 -11.91 23.04
C GLY A 136 -8.78 -12.29 24.12
N ASP A 137 -8.68 -13.50 24.66
CA ASP A 137 -9.74 -14.08 25.48
C ASP A 137 -10.13 -13.30 26.75
N ASN A 138 -11.38 -12.82 26.73
CA ASN A 138 -12.26 -12.55 27.88
C ASN A 138 -13.71 -12.90 27.49
N ASN A 139 -13.97 -14.17 27.17
CA ASN A 139 -15.33 -14.68 26.87
C ASN A 139 -15.89 -14.26 25.48
N GLY A 140 -15.11 -14.49 24.41
CA GLY A 140 -15.45 -14.13 23.02
C GLY A 140 -14.88 -12.76 22.65
N GLY A 141 -13.59 -12.74 22.33
CA GLY A 141 -12.84 -11.50 22.10
C GLY A 141 -13.52 -10.61 21.06
N ALA A 142 -13.65 -9.32 21.35
CA ALA A 142 -14.21 -8.36 20.39
C ALA A 142 -13.31 -8.25 19.15
N GLY A 143 -13.92 -8.07 17.98
CA GLY A 143 -13.15 -7.81 16.77
C GLY A 143 -12.53 -6.41 16.77
N GLY A 144 -11.39 -6.27 16.08
CA GLY A 144 -10.69 -5.01 15.94
C GLY A 144 -11.47 -4.04 15.03
N THR A 145 -11.41 -2.75 15.35
CA THR A 145 -12.04 -1.71 14.52
C THR A 145 -11.25 -1.47 13.24
N GLY A 146 -11.94 -1.16 12.15
CA GLY A 146 -11.30 -0.79 10.89
C GLY A 146 -10.57 0.56 10.95
N GLY A 147 -9.51 0.68 10.16
CA GLY A 147 -8.70 1.89 10.06
C GLY A 147 -9.41 3.01 9.29
N THR A 148 -9.12 4.25 9.63
CA THR A 148 -9.63 5.45 8.94
C THR A 148 -8.63 5.97 7.91
N GLY A 149 -8.98 7.00 7.13
CA GLY A 149 -8.06 7.64 6.19
C GLY A 149 -8.23 9.15 6.13
N ILE A 150 -7.24 9.82 5.55
CA ILE A 150 -7.28 11.24 5.17
C ILE A 150 -6.92 11.35 3.69
N GLY A 151 -7.74 12.07 2.95
CA GLY A 151 -7.62 12.31 1.51
C GLY A 151 -8.91 12.94 0.98
N THR A 152 -8.99 13.17 -0.33
CA THR A 152 -10.22 13.62 -0.99
C THR A 152 -11.31 12.55 -0.97
N THR A 153 -10.91 11.28 -1.05
CA THR A 153 -11.80 10.12 -0.89
C THR A 153 -11.26 9.26 0.23
N THR A 154 -12.10 8.92 1.21
CA THR A 154 -11.71 8.08 2.35
C THR A 154 -12.78 7.04 2.61
N ILE A 155 -12.39 5.82 2.93
CA ILE A 155 -13.31 4.77 3.33
C ILE A 155 -12.71 4.04 4.54
N THR A 156 -13.47 3.96 5.63
CA THR A 156 -13.06 3.20 6.81
C THR A 156 -13.01 1.70 6.47
N GLY A 157 -11.99 0.99 6.97
CA GLY A 157 -11.91 -0.46 6.83
C GLY A 157 -13.05 -1.19 7.55
N GLY A 158 -13.31 -2.43 7.17
CA GLY A 158 -14.24 -3.28 7.90
C GLY A 158 -13.73 -3.63 9.29
N ASN A 159 -14.64 -3.75 10.26
CA ASN A 159 -14.30 -4.30 11.57
C ASN A 159 -14.09 -5.82 11.46
N GLY A 160 -13.20 -6.36 12.30
CA GLY A 160 -13.15 -7.79 12.56
C GLY A 160 -14.41 -8.25 13.29
N ASN A 161 -14.73 -9.53 13.14
CA ASN A 161 -15.82 -10.15 13.87
C ASN A 161 -15.36 -10.58 15.27
N PRO A 162 -16.26 -10.59 16.27
CA PRO A 162 -15.97 -11.20 17.56
C PRO A 162 -15.68 -12.69 17.43
N GLY A 163 -14.88 -13.23 18.35
CA GLY A 163 -14.66 -14.66 18.50
C GLY A 163 -15.88 -15.36 19.10
N GLY A 164 -16.13 -16.59 18.65
CA GLY A 164 -17.26 -17.43 19.09
C GLY A 164 -16.83 -18.60 19.98
N ASN A 165 -17.75 -19.55 20.16
CA ASN A 165 -17.46 -20.81 20.80
C ASN A 165 -16.71 -21.72 19.82
N ALA A 166 -15.46 -22.06 20.13
CA ALA A 166 -14.56 -22.90 19.33
C ALA A 166 -14.12 -22.37 17.94
N ILE A 167 -14.64 -21.23 17.46
CA ILE A 167 -14.25 -20.60 16.19
C ILE A 167 -13.87 -19.14 16.44
N GLY A 168 -12.68 -18.74 15.98
CA GLY A 168 -12.18 -17.37 16.02
C GLY A 168 -12.99 -16.40 15.17
N GLY A 169 -12.86 -15.12 15.48
CA GLY A 169 -13.48 -14.08 14.69
C GLY A 169 -12.78 -13.94 13.33
N SER A 170 -13.54 -13.85 12.24
CA SER A 170 -12.94 -13.50 10.94
C SER A 170 -12.43 -12.06 10.96
N GLY A 171 -11.34 -11.80 10.26
CA GLY A 171 -10.82 -10.44 10.09
C GLY A 171 -11.79 -9.55 9.30
N GLY A 172 -11.61 -8.23 9.41
CA GLY A 172 -12.34 -7.27 8.61
C GLY A 172 -11.84 -7.26 7.17
N SER A 173 -12.75 -7.10 6.20
CA SER A 173 -12.37 -6.81 4.82
C SER A 173 -12.04 -5.33 4.66
N ALA A 174 -10.97 -5.03 3.94
CA ALA A 174 -10.59 -3.66 3.62
C ALA A 174 -11.53 -3.07 2.58
N SER A 175 -11.68 -1.76 2.68
CA SER A 175 -12.50 -0.98 1.78
C SER A 175 -11.68 -0.45 0.60
N GLY A 176 -12.36 0.07 -0.41
CA GLY A 176 -11.74 0.60 -1.63
C GLY A 176 -11.77 -0.37 -2.81
N PRO A 177 -11.35 0.07 -4.01
CA PRO A 177 -11.48 -0.70 -5.24
C PRO A 177 -10.74 -2.04 -5.22
N ASP A 178 -9.58 -2.07 -4.55
CA ASP A 178 -8.71 -3.25 -4.48
C ASP A 178 -8.63 -3.82 -3.05
N GLY A 179 -9.60 -3.46 -2.20
CA GLY A 179 -9.60 -3.83 -0.78
C GLY A 179 -9.54 -5.34 -0.55
N GLY A 180 -8.60 -5.77 0.29
CA GLY A 180 -8.42 -7.17 0.66
C GLY A 180 -9.55 -7.78 1.49
N SER A 181 -9.76 -9.08 1.33
CA SER A 181 -10.64 -9.86 2.22
C SER A 181 -9.99 -10.05 3.60
N GLY A 182 -10.83 -10.04 4.63
CA GLY A 182 -10.41 -10.46 5.97
C GLY A 182 -10.07 -11.95 6.04
N GLY A 183 -9.17 -12.31 6.95
CA GLY A 183 -8.77 -13.69 7.20
C GLY A 183 -9.89 -14.51 7.86
N VAL A 184 -9.97 -15.79 7.54
CA VAL A 184 -10.91 -16.71 8.18
C VAL A 184 -10.55 -16.93 9.64
N GLY A 185 -11.55 -17.04 10.52
CA GLY A 185 -11.32 -17.40 11.92
C GLY A 185 -10.83 -18.84 12.06
N GLY A 186 -9.93 -19.08 13.02
CA GLY A 186 -9.37 -20.40 13.32
C GLY A 186 -10.35 -21.28 14.09
N ALA A 187 -10.26 -22.60 13.90
CA ALA A 187 -10.89 -23.55 14.81
C ALA A 187 -10.09 -23.66 16.12
N ALA A 188 -10.68 -24.21 17.17
CA ALA A 188 -10.01 -24.41 18.45
C ALA A 188 -8.64 -25.08 18.29
N GLY A 189 -7.60 -24.42 18.81
CA GLY A 189 -6.21 -24.89 18.74
C GLY A 189 -5.52 -24.67 17.37
N VAL A 190 -6.16 -23.96 16.45
CA VAL A 190 -5.63 -23.63 15.12
C VAL A 190 -5.58 -22.11 14.98
N ASN A 191 -4.50 -21.59 14.40
CA ASN A 191 -4.38 -20.17 14.12
C ASN A 191 -5.43 -19.72 13.08
N GLY A 192 -5.99 -18.53 13.25
CA GLY A 192 -6.75 -17.85 12.21
C GLY A 192 -5.90 -17.60 10.95
N GLY A 193 -6.60 -17.42 9.83
CA GLY A 193 -5.97 -17.09 8.55
C GLY A 193 -5.50 -15.64 8.49
N SER A 194 -4.46 -15.37 7.72
CA SER A 194 -4.07 -14.00 7.37
C SER A 194 -5.15 -13.32 6.53
N GLY A 195 -5.33 -12.02 6.70
CA GLY A 195 -6.04 -11.21 5.70
C GLY A 195 -5.25 -11.15 4.40
N SER A 196 -5.93 -10.89 3.28
CA SER A 196 -5.25 -10.70 2.00
C SER A 196 -4.60 -9.31 1.90
N ASP A 197 -3.81 -9.12 0.85
CA ASP A 197 -3.19 -7.84 0.50
C ASP A 197 -4.20 -6.68 0.47
N PHE A 198 -3.70 -5.45 0.56
CA PHE A 198 -4.50 -4.22 0.60
C PHE A 198 -5.38 -4.09 1.84
N GLY A 199 -4.84 -4.50 2.99
CA GLY A 199 -5.36 -4.10 4.30
C GLY A 199 -6.35 -5.06 4.94
N GLY A 200 -6.55 -6.28 4.43
CA GLY A 200 -7.39 -7.27 5.09
C GLY A 200 -6.91 -7.56 6.52
N GLY A 201 -7.83 -7.58 7.50
CA GLY A 201 -7.52 -7.95 8.88
C GLY A 201 -7.27 -9.46 9.04
N GLY A 202 -6.47 -9.87 10.01
CA GLY A 202 -6.24 -11.28 10.33
C GLY A 202 -7.41 -11.92 11.08
N GLY A 203 -7.64 -13.21 10.88
CA GLY A 203 -8.57 -14.00 11.71
C GLY A 203 -7.99 -14.26 13.11
N GLY A 204 -8.88 -14.33 14.10
CA GLY A 204 -8.57 -14.81 15.46
C GLY A 204 -8.58 -16.32 15.57
#